data_AF-A0A2I0T049-F1
#
_entry.id   AF-A0A2I0T049-F1
#
_cell.length_a   1.000
_cell.length_b   1.000
_cell.length_c   1.000
_cell.angle_alpha   90.00
_cell.angle_beta   90.00
_cell.angle_gamma   90.00
#
_symmetry.space_group_name_H-M   'P 1'
#
loop_
_entity.id
_entity.type
_entity.pdbx_description
1 polymer ?
#
loop_
_entity_poly.entity_id
_entity_poly.type
_entity_poly.pdbx_seq_one_letter_code
_entity_poly.pdbx_strand_id
1 'polypeptide(L)'
;MLYKELTAVPYMAKFVVFAKMNDSREGRLRCYCMTDDKIDKTLEQHENFTEVARSRDIEVVEGMPLHVELSGNLVPVKKAAQPRTFLFQSFRENRLAIPIKVTAGCGAGLQGAPAPVLVQAA
;
A
#
# COMPACT_ATOMS: atom_id res chain seq x y z
N MET A 1 -23.47 15.82 -8.90
CA MET A 1 -22.36 14.86 -8.88
C MET A 1 -21.35 15.21 -9.98
N LEU A 2 -21.78 15.27 -11.24
CA LEU A 2 -20.94 15.59 -12.40
C LEU A 2 -20.02 16.83 -12.28
N TYR A 3 -20.53 17.97 -11.79
CA TYR A 3 -19.70 19.18 -11.65
C TYR A 3 -18.49 18.95 -10.73
N LYS A 4 -18.66 18.22 -9.62
CA LYS A 4 -17.56 17.93 -8.69
C LYS A 4 -16.48 17.06 -9.32
N GLU A 5 -16.86 16.09 -10.15
CA GLU A 5 -15.93 15.23 -10.89
C GLU A 5 -15.18 16.02 -11.97
N LEU A 6 -15.87 16.89 -12.70
CA LEU A 6 -15.28 17.70 -13.77
C LEU A 6 -14.36 18.82 -13.25
N THR A 7 -14.61 19.35 -12.06
CA THR A 7 -13.74 20.36 -11.45
C THR A 7 -12.67 19.76 -10.56
N ALA A 8 -12.57 18.43 -10.48
CA ALA A 8 -11.62 17.79 -9.60
C ALA A 8 -10.20 17.96 -10.14
N VAL A 9 -9.26 18.30 -9.25
CA VAL A 9 -7.86 18.50 -9.62
C VAL A 9 -7.14 17.14 -9.58
N PRO A 10 -6.51 16.69 -10.67
CA PRO A 10 -5.67 15.51 -10.65
C PRO A 10 -4.31 15.82 -10.00
N TYR A 11 -3.87 14.92 -9.14
CA TYR A 11 -2.57 14.97 -8.47
C TYR A 11 -1.69 13.83 -8.97
N MET A 12 -0.39 14.09 -9.14
CA MET A 12 0.59 13.03 -9.39
C MET A 12 0.97 12.38 -8.07
N ALA A 13 0.75 11.08 -7.95
CA ALA A 13 1.10 10.32 -6.77
C ALA A 13 1.82 9.02 -7.10
N LYS A 14 2.48 8.44 -6.09
CA LYS A 14 3.13 7.13 -6.16
C LYS A 14 2.58 6.23 -5.08
N PHE A 15 2.45 4.95 -5.42
CA PHE A 15 2.25 3.89 -4.45
C PHE A 15 3.59 3.38 -3.93
N VAL A 16 3.72 3.29 -2.61
CA VAL A 16 4.88 2.68 -1.96
C VAL A 16 4.38 1.65 -0.96
N VAL A 17 4.96 0.45 -1.00
CA VAL A 17 4.58 -0.65 -0.11
C VAL A 17 5.78 -1.04 0.74
N PHE A 18 5.55 -1.03 2.05
CA PHE A 18 6.51 -1.48 3.06
C PHE A 18 6.04 -2.77 3.70
N ALA A 19 6.98 -3.67 4.00
CA ALA A 19 6.69 -4.94 4.66
C ALA A 19 7.57 -5.15 5.90
N LYS A 20 7.01 -5.82 6.91
CA LYS A 20 7.73 -6.32 8.08
C LYS A 20 7.19 -7.70 8.46
N MET A 21 8.09 -8.67 8.61
CA MET A 21 7.73 -9.97 9.17
C MET A 21 7.91 -9.96 10.68
N ASN A 22 6.90 -10.48 11.39
CA ASN A 22 6.98 -10.68 12.84
C ASN A 22 7.43 -12.11 13.15
N ASP A 23 7.07 -13.06 12.30
CA ASP A 23 7.43 -14.47 12.36
C ASP A 23 7.66 -14.98 10.92
N SER A 24 8.20 -16.17 10.78
CA SER A 24 8.42 -16.91 9.53
C SER A 24 7.20 -16.94 8.59
N ARG A 25 5.97 -16.92 9.12
CA ARG A 25 4.73 -17.00 8.33
C ARG A 25 3.76 -15.84 8.54
N GLU A 26 4.07 -14.88 9.41
CA GLU A 26 3.17 -13.76 9.71
C GLU A 26 3.90 -12.42 9.64
N GLY A 27 3.22 -11.42 9.09
CA GLY A 27 3.78 -10.08 8.94
C GLY A 27 2.73 -9.01 8.75
N ARG A 28 3.19 -7.82 8.36
CA ARG A 28 2.37 -6.65 8.11
C ARG A 28 2.87 -5.92 6.87
N LEU A 29 1.94 -5.56 6.00
CA LEU A 29 2.15 -4.59 4.93
C LEU A 29 1.65 -3.22 5.35
N ARG A 30 2.32 -2.18 4.87
CA ARG A 30 1.84 -0.79 4.91
C ARG A 30 1.92 -0.21 3.51
N CYS A 31 0.77 0.13 2.96
CA CYS A 31 0.64 0.71 1.62
C CYS A 31 0.42 2.22 1.77
N TYR A 32 1.11 3.01 0.96
CA TYR A 32 1.02 4.46 0.94
C TYR A 32 0.64 4.96 -0.44
N CYS A 33 -0.11 6.05 -0.51
CA CYS A 33 -0.27 6.87 -1.72
C CYS A 33 0.18 8.30 -1.41
N MET A 34 1.25 8.77 -2.05
CA MET A 34 1.93 10.04 -1.72
C MET A 34 2.13 10.92 -2.95
N THR A 35 1.97 12.23 -2.80
CA THR A 35 2.03 13.25 -3.87
C THR A 35 3.43 13.86 -4.08
N ASP A 36 4.47 13.11 -3.74
CA ASP A 36 5.89 13.51 -3.68
C ASP A 36 6.30 14.28 -2.41
N ASP A 37 6.09 13.66 -1.25
CA ASP A 37 6.94 13.93 -0.08
C ASP A 37 8.33 13.34 -0.35
N LYS A 38 9.40 14.07 0.02
CA LYS A 38 10.73 13.47 0.08
C LYS A 38 10.66 12.22 0.94
N ILE A 39 11.00 11.07 0.37
CA ILE A 39 11.03 9.78 1.07
C ILE A 39 12.35 9.69 1.85
N ASP A 40 12.67 10.77 2.57
CA ASP A 40 13.86 10.84 3.38
C ASP A 40 13.49 10.32 4.76
N LYS A 41 13.97 9.10 5.07
CA LYS A 41 13.89 8.45 6.39
C LYS A 41 12.48 8.37 6.96
N THR A 42 11.59 7.70 6.24
CA THR A 42 10.21 7.48 6.68
C THR A 42 10.20 6.68 8.01
N LEU A 43 9.19 6.89 8.86
CA LEU A 43 9.03 6.20 10.16
C LEU A 43 9.17 4.67 10.05
N GLU A 44 8.83 4.14 8.89
CA GLU A 44 8.89 2.74 8.51
C GLU A 44 10.32 2.19 8.61
N GLN A 45 11.33 2.94 8.17
CA GLN A 45 12.72 2.52 8.32
C GLN A 45 13.13 2.43 9.79
N HIS A 46 12.66 3.36 10.64
CA HIS A 46 12.93 3.35 12.08
C HIS A 46 12.19 2.21 12.80
N GLU A 47 11.07 1.75 12.25
CA GLU A 47 10.31 0.61 12.74
C GLU A 47 10.72 -0.73 12.09
N ASN A 48 11.84 -0.76 11.35
CA ASN A 48 12.39 -1.94 10.65
C ASN A 48 11.45 -2.54 9.59
N PHE A 49 10.67 -1.69 8.93
CA PHE A 49 9.99 -2.06 7.68
C PHE A 49 10.94 -1.89 6.49
N THR A 50 10.80 -2.76 5.50
CA THR A 50 11.54 -2.71 4.24
C THR A 50 10.61 -2.32 3.11
N GLU A 51 11.04 -1.41 2.24
CA GLU A 51 10.33 -1.11 1.00
C GLU A 51 10.39 -2.34 0.08
N VAL A 52 9.23 -2.86 -0.35
CA VAL A 52 9.13 -4.06 -1.19
C VAL A 52 8.54 -3.78 -2.58
N ALA A 53 7.90 -2.63 -2.76
CA ALA A 53 7.39 -2.21 -4.06
C ALA A 53 7.19 -0.70 -4.12
N ARG A 54 7.33 -0.15 -5.32
CA ARG A 54 7.12 1.26 -5.66
C ARG A 54 6.58 1.37 -7.07
N SER A 55 5.48 2.10 -7.25
CA SER A 55 4.92 2.34 -8.58
C SER A 55 5.64 3.50 -9.29
N ARG A 56 5.40 3.62 -10.59
CA ARG A 56 5.54 4.88 -11.32
C ARG A 56 4.52 5.92 -10.82
N ASP A 57 4.69 7.17 -11.25
CA ASP A 57 3.68 8.22 -11.07
C ASP A 57 2.34 7.83 -11.71
N ILE A 58 1.26 8.13 -10.99
CA ILE A 58 -0.12 7.94 -11.42
C ILE A 58 -0.93 9.19 -11.12
N GLU A 59 -2.03 9.37 -11.86
CA GLU A 59 -3.00 10.42 -11.57
C GLU A 59 -4.01 9.93 -10.54
N VAL A 60 -4.24 10.73 -9.50
CA VAL A 60 -5.23 10.48 -8.46
C VAL A 60 -6.02 11.75 -8.15
N VAL A 61 -7.26 11.61 -7.70
CA VAL A 61 -8.14 12.74 -7.38
C VAL A 61 -8.54 12.72 -5.92
N GLU A 62 -8.69 13.89 -5.30
CA GLU A 62 -9.17 14.02 -3.91
C GLU A 62 -10.46 13.20 -3.69
N GLY A 63 -10.45 12.33 -2.67
CA GLY A 63 -11.57 11.46 -2.33
C GLY A 63 -11.67 10.18 -3.17
N MET A 64 -10.79 9.95 -4.13
CA MET A 64 -10.81 8.74 -4.97
C MET A 64 -10.52 7.48 -4.13
N PRO A 65 -11.34 6.42 -4.22
CA PRO A 65 -11.11 5.17 -3.51
C PRO A 65 -9.94 4.37 -4.11
N LEU A 66 -9.03 3.95 -3.24
CA LEU A 66 -7.86 3.16 -3.58
C LEU A 66 -8.01 1.77 -2.96
N HIS A 67 -8.14 0.76 -3.81
CA HIS A 67 -8.36 -0.64 -3.44
C HIS A 67 -7.04 -1.42 -3.48
N VAL A 68 -6.76 -2.17 -2.41
CA VAL A 68 -5.55 -3.00 -2.31
C VAL A 68 -5.92 -4.49 -2.35
N GLU A 69 -5.36 -5.18 -3.33
CA GLU A 69 -5.48 -6.62 -3.50
C GLU A 69 -4.14 -7.31 -3.25
N LEU A 70 -4.21 -8.44 -2.55
CA LEU A 70 -3.05 -9.31 -2.29
C LEU A 70 -3.18 -10.54 -3.17
N SER A 71 -2.11 -10.90 -3.86
CA SER A 71 -2.06 -12.07 -4.74
C SER A 71 -0.84 -12.95 -4.43
N GLY A 72 -0.66 -14.04 -5.17
CA GLY A 72 0.49 -14.93 -5.01
C GLY A 72 0.55 -15.62 -3.65
N ASN A 73 1.71 -15.51 -2.98
CA ASN A 73 2.01 -16.19 -1.71
C ASN A 73 1.58 -15.41 -0.46
N LEU A 74 0.93 -14.26 -0.61
CA LEU A 74 0.47 -13.42 0.50
C LEU A 74 -1.05 -13.53 0.65
N VAL A 75 -1.48 -13.92 1.84
CA VAL A 75 -2.90 -13.92 2.20
C VAL A 75 -3.15 -12.99 3.38
N PRO A 76 -4.22 -12.20 3.37
CA PRO A 76 -4.56 -11.35 4.50
C PRO A 76 -4.97 -12.21 5.69
N VAL A 77 -4.49 -11.86 6.89
CA VAL A 77 -4.96 -12.49 8.13
C VAL A 77 -6.45 -12.17 8.27
N LYS A 78 -7.31 -13.19 8.20
CA LYS A 78 -8.76 -13.03 8.33
C LYS A 78 -9.13 -12.49 9.71
N LYS A 79 -9.22 -11.17 9.85
CA LYS A 79 -10.22 -10.54 10.72
C LYS A 79 -11.35 -10.12 9.79
N ALA A 80 -12.48 -10.82 9.83
CA ALA A 80 -13.65 -10.46 9.06
C ALA A 80 -13.96 -8.97 9.32
N ALA A 81 -14.01 -8.16 8.26
CA ALA A 81 -14.44 -6.75 8.22
C ALA A 81 -13.40 -5.61 8.16
N GLN A 82 -12.08 -5.81 8.03
CA GLN A 82 -11.22 -4.63 7.71
C GLN A 82 -11.30 -4.28 6.21
N PRO A 83 -11.76 -3.07 5.83
CA PRO A 83 -11.76 -2.64 4.44
C PRO A 83 -10.32 -2.55 3.92
N ARG A 84 -10.09 -3.05 2.70
CA ARG A 84 -8.81 -2.92 1.99
C ARG A 84 -8.82 -1.72 1.05
N THR A 85 -9.57 -0.71 1.47
CA THR A 85 -9.81 0.50 0.70
C THR A 85 -9.53 1.69 1.60
N PHE A 86 -8.88 2.69 1.05
CA PHE A 86 -8.75 4.01 1.67
C PHE A 86 -9.04 5.08 0.63
N LEU A 87 -9.43 6.27 1.07
CA LEU A 87 -9.64 7.40 0.17
C LEU A 87 -8.34 8.18 0.05
N PHE A 88 -8.01 8.59 -1.17
CA PHE A 88 -6.91 9.50 -1.37
C PHE A 88 -7.25 10.90 -0.85
N GLN A 89 -6.35 11.46 -0.04
CA GLN A 89 -6.36 12.84 0.44
C GLN A 89 -5.04 13.50 0.04
N SER A 90 -5.13 14.56 -0.76
CA SER A 90 -3.97 15.32 -1.21
C SER A 90 -3.21 15.91 -0.01
N PHE A 91 -1.88 15.89 -0.08
CA PHE A 91 -0.98 16.45 0.94
C PHE A 91 -1.21 15.93 2.38
N ARG A 92 -1.75 14.71 2.52
CA ARG A 92 -1.94 14.01 3.78
C ARG A 92 -1.34 12.61 3.75
N GLU A 93 -1.16 12.02 4.94
CA GLU A 93 -0.74 10.61 5.05
C GLU A 93 -1.89 9.69 4.61
N ASN A 94 -1.79 9.14 3.39
CA ASN A 94 -2.69 8.10 2.92
C ASN A 94 -2.08 6.73 3.16
N ARG A 95 -2.40 6.10 4.29
CA ARG A 95 -1.80 4.83 4.74
C ARG A 95 -2.84 3.75 5.00
N LEU A 96 -2.62 2.55 4.43
CA LEU A 96 -3.37 1.33 4.74
C LEU A 96 -2.44 0.25 5.30
N ALA A 97 -2.73 -0.24 6.50
CA ALA A 97 -2.01 -1.35 7.12
C ALA A 97 -2.79 -2.66 6.97
N ILE A 98 -2.13 -3.70 6.47
CA ILE A 98 -2.73 -5.01 6.21
C ILE A 98 -1.91 -6.10 6.92
N PRO A 99 -2.47 -6.82 7.90
CA PRO A 99 -1.84 -7.99 8.47
C PRO A 99 -1.88 -9.14 7.44
N ILE A 100 -0.74 -9.80 7.23
CA ILE A 100 -0.57 -10.85 6.21
C ILE A 100 -0.02 -12.14 6.81
N LYS A 101 -0.32 -13.25 6.14
CA LYS A 101 0.35 -14.54 6.29
C LYS A 101 0.98 -14.96 4.96
N VAL A 102 2.06 -15.70 5.03
CA VAL A 102 2.68 -16.33 3.85
C VAL A 102 2.15 -17.75 3.70
N THR A 103 1.63 -18.10 2.52
CA THR A 103 1.24 -19.46 2.19
C THR A 103 2.48 -20.29 1.80
N ALA A 104 2.51 -21.57 2.18
CA ALA A 104 3.71 -22.41 2.11
C ALA A 104 4.30 -22.49 0.69
N GLY A 105 5.61 -22.23 0.58
CA GLY A 105 6.39 -22.21 -0.68
C GLY A 105 7.53 -21.20 -0.70
N CYS A 106 7.55 -20.21 0.20
CA CYS A 106 8.58 -19.17 0.26
C CYS A 106 9.72 -19.57 1.21
N GLY A 107 10.78 -20.19 0.67
CA GLY A 107 12.02 -20.51 1.40
C GLY A 107 12.98 -19.33 1.56
N ALA A 108 12.61 -18.13 1.10
CA ALA A 108 13.39 -16.91 1.26
C ALA A 108 12.48 -15.80 1.77
N GLY A 109 12.92 -15.05 2.77
CA GLY A 109 12.16 -13.93 3.31
C GLY A 109 11.77 -12.91 2.24
N LEU A 110 10.80 -12.04 2.53
CA LEU A 110 10.40 -10.91 1.67
C LEU A 110 11.54 -9.88 1.42
N GLN A 111 12.78 -10.19 1.79
CA GLN A 111 13.96 -9.37 1.56
C GLN A 111 14.38 -9.50 0.09
N GLY A 112 13.81 -8.62 -0.76
CA GLY A 112 14.31 -8.38 -2.11
C GLY A 112 13.44 -8.87 -3.26
N ALA A 113 12.35 -9.59 -3.01
CA ALA A 113 11.36 -9.93 -4.04
C ALA A 113 10.18 -8.94 -4.00
N PRO A 114 9.70 -8.43 -5.15
CA PRO A 114 8.51 -7.59 -5.18
C PRO A 114 7.34 -8.35 -4.60
N ALA A 115 6.72 -7.80 -3.55
CA ALA A 115 5.51 -8.39 -2.99
C ALA A 115 4.42 -8.34 -4.09
N PRO A 116 3.67 -9.43 -4.32
CA PRO A 116 2.57 -9.48 -5.30
C PRO A 116 1.33 -8.69 -4.81
N VAL A 117 1.51 -7.39 -4.63
CA VAL A 117 0.50 -6.43 -4.18
C VAL A 117 0.04 -5.64 -5.39
N LEU A 118 -1.25 -5.72 -5.69
CA LEU A 118 -1.89 -4.90 -6.72
C LEU A 118 -2.68 -3.79 -6.03
N VAL A 119 -2.47 -2.56 -6.48
CA VAL A 119 -3.27 -1.42 -6.03
C VAL A 119 -4.03 -0.86 -7.22
N GLN A 120 -5.36 -0.79 -7.09
CA GLN A 120 -6.26 -0.27 -8.09
C GLN A 120 -6.88 1.04 -7.60
N ALA A 121 -6.80 2.08 -8.42
CA ALA A 121 -7.61 3.28 -8.28
C ALA A 121 -8.94 3.05 -8.99
N ALA A 122 -10.06 3.34 -8.31
CA ALA A 122 -11.41 3.21 -8.86
C ALA A 122 -12.08 4.58 -9.03
#